data_AF-A0A536G4L4-F1
#
_entry.id   AF-A0A536G4L4-F1
#
_cell.length_a   1.000
_cell.length_b   1.000
_cell.length_c   1.000
_cell.angle_alpha   90.00
_cell.angle_beta   90.00
_cell.angle_gamma   90.00
#
_symmetry.space_group_name_H-M   'P 1'
#
loop_
_entity.id
_entity.type
_entity.pdbx_description
1 polymer ?
#
loop_
_entity_poly.entity_id
_entity_poly.type
_entity_poly.pdbx_seq_one_letter_code
_entity_poly.pdbx_strand_id
1 'polypeptide(L)'
;TVDTVLLRTLYVLVFMEIGGRRILYANCTAHPNAAWVTQQARNLTWELNQLEAPIRLAIHDRDSKFVDEFDQVLRGEGARVTLTPYRCPRANAHCERMIKTLRHEALDWLLVFGERHLQVVLRQYIDHYNRQRPHLALELRPPEPASTLGSGSVLRQQRLNGLINEYHRAA
;
A
#
# COMPACT_ATOMS: atom_id res chain seq x y z
N THR A 1 12.20 0.58 -3.27
CA THR A 1 12.91 -0.67 -3.58
C THR A 1 13.20 -1.45 -2.31
N VAL A 2 13.44 -2.74 -2.41
CA VAL A 2 13.76 -3.63 -1.28
C VAL A 2 14.83 -4.60 -1.74
N ASP A 3 15.96 -4.65 -1.04
CA ASP A 3 17.03 -5.59 -1.39
C ASP A 3 16.80 -6.94 -0.72
N THR A 4 17.07 -7.99 -1.47
CA THR A 4 16.92 -9.37 -1.01
C THR A 4 18.24 -9.92 -0.48
N VAL A 5 18.17 -11.01 0.28
CA VAL A 5 19.37 -11.73 0.77
C VAL A 5 20.28 -12.24 -0.36
N LEU A 6 19.73 -12.38 -1.58
CA LEU A 6 20.47 -12.76 -2.79
C LEU A 6 20.95 -11.55 -3.60
N LEU A 7 21.02 -10.36 -2.98
CA LEU A 7 21.47 -9.10 -3.58
C LEU A 7 20.69 -8.70 -4.84
N ARG A 8 19.42 -9.11 -4.93
CA ARG A 8 18.48 -8.62 -5.96
C ARG A 8 17.63 -7.50 -5.39
N THR A 9 17.44 -6.46 -6.18
CA THR A 9 16.53 -5.35 -5.84
C THR A 9 15.13 -5.64 -6.37
N LEU A 10 14.14 -5.58 -5.48
CA LEU A 10 12.73 -5.61 -5.81
C LEU A 10 12.14 -4.20 -5.77
N TYR A 11 11.19 -3.94 -6.65
CA TYR A 11 10.44 -2.69 -6.74
C TYR A 11 9.05 -2.92 -6.19
N VAL A 12 8.51 -1.94 -5.47
CA VAL A 12 7.17 -2.01 -4.87
C VAL A 12 6.34 -0.91 -5.51
N LEU A 13 5.18 -1.27 -6.04
CA LEU A 13 4.15 -0.35 -6.50
C LEU A 13 3.04 -0.32 -5.45
N VAL A 14 2.56 0.88 -5.10
CA VAL A 14 1.52 1.08 -4.11
C VAL A 14 0.47 2.04 -4.64
N PHE A 15 -0.80 1.70 -4.42
CA PHE A 15 -1.94 2.59 -4.60
C PHE A 15 -2.52 2.93 -3.23
N MET A 16 -2.66 4.22 -2.97
CA MET A 16 -3.14 4.74 -1.70
C MET A 16 -4.27 5.74 -1.94
N GLU A 17 -5.30 5.63 -1.12
CA GLU A 17 -6.31 6.66 -0.96
C GLU A 17 -5.75 7.78 -0.06
N ILE A 18 -5.57 8.97 -0.63
CA ILE A 18 -4.93 10.11 0.08
C ILE A 18 -5.77 10.59 1.27
N GLY A 19 -7.10 10.66 1.09
CA GLY A 19 -8.03 11.19 2.11
C GLY A 19 -8.06 10.32 3.36
N GLY A 20 -8.44 9.05 3.22
CA GLY A 20 -8.52 8.09 4.32
C GLY A 20 -7.19 7.48 4.76
N ARG A 21 -6.07 7.84 4.10
CA ARG A 21 -4.73 7.24 4.30
C ARG A 21 -4.66 5.74 4.07
N ARG A 22 -5.70 5.12 3.49
CA ARG A 22 -5.80 3.69 3.26
C ARG A 22 -4.89 3.25 2.13
N ILE A 23 -4.13 2.19 2.33
CA ILE A 23 -3.45 1.49 1.23
C ILE A 23 -4.48 0.61 0.54
N LEU A 24 -4.75 0.88 -0.73
CA LEU A 24 -5.73 0.13 -1.51
C LEU A 24 -5.11 -1.16 -2.05
N TYR A 25 -3.89 -1.05 -2.56
CA TYR A 25 -3.20 -2.17 -3.20
C TYR A 25 -1.68 -1.97 -3.13
N ALA A 26 -0.93 -3.05 -2.99
CA ALA A 26 0.49 -3.03 -3.31
C ALA A 26 0.95 -4.37 -3.87
N ASN A 27 1.95 -4.31 -4.74
CA ASN A 27 2.62 -5.50 -5.25
C ASN A 27 4.10 -5.19 -5.51
N CYS A 28 4.90 -6.22 -5.73
CA CYS A 28 6.32 -6.08 -6.01
C CYS A 28 6.80 -6.95 -7.16
N THR A 29 7.91 -6.54 -7.76
CA THR A 29 8.57 -7.30 -8.82
C THR A 29 10.07 -6.97 -8.91
N ALA A 30 10.86 -7.89 -9.44
CA ALA A 30 12.23 -7.60 -9.90
C ALA A 30 12.27 -6.81 -11.23
N HIS A 31 11.17 -6.81 -12.00
CA HIS A 31 11.11 -6.25 -13.35
C HIS A 31 9.95 -5.25 -13.51
N PRO A 32 10.07 -4.02 -12.97
CA PRO A 32 9.00 -3.02 -12.96
C PRO A 32 8.87 -2.35 -14.33
N ASN A 33 8.43 -3.09 -15.35
CA ASN A 33 8.20 -2.55 -16.69
C ASN A 33 6.76 -2.03 -16.83
N ALA A 34 6.50 -1.29 -17.92
CA ALA A 34 5.19 -0.72 -18.21
C ALA A 34 4.08 -1.77 -18.24
N ALA A 35 4.31 -2.93 -18.87
CA ALA A 35 3.33 -4.01 -18.94
C ALA A 35 2.93 -4.51 -17.54
N TRP A 36 3.90 -4.69 -16.64
CA TRP A 36 3.64 -5.10 -15.26
C TRP A 36 2.86 -4.03 -14.49
N VAL A 37 3.23 -2.75 -14.61
CA VAL A 37 2.55 -1.63 -13.95
C VAL A 37 1.10 -1.49 -14.43
N THR A 38 0.87 -1.59 -15.75
CA THR A 38 -0.47 -1.60 -16.35
C THR A 38 -1.31 -2.79 -15.86
N GLN A 39 -0.70 -3.97 -15.72
CA GLN A 39 -1.41 -5.12 -15.14
C GLN A 39 -1.78 -4.87 -13.67
N GLN A 40 -0.93 -4.21 -12.89
CA GLN A 40 -1.28 -3.87 -11.50
C GLN A 40 -2.45 -2.88 -11.44
N ALA A 41 -2.55 -1.92 -12.37
CA ALA A 41 -3.73 -1.06 -12.47
C ALA A 41 -5.01 -1.87 -12.71
N ARG A 42 -4.96 -2.87 -13.61
CA ARG A 42 -6.12 -3.76 -13.87
C ARG A 42 -6.52 -4.57 -12.63
N ASN A 43 -5.54 -5.06 -11.89
CA ASN A 43 -5.79 -5.79 -10.65
C ASN A 43 -6.45 -4.89 -9.60
N LEU A 44 -5.95 -3.64 -9.46
CA LEU A 44 -6.56 -2.66 -8.56
C LEU A 44 -8.01 -2.36 -8.96
N THR A 45 -8.28 -2.07 -10.24
CA THR A 45 -9.63 -1.71 -10.67
C THR A 45 -10.61 -2.87 -10.46
N TRP A 46 -10.17 -4.11 -10.69
CA TRP A 46 -10.93 -5.30 -10.36
C TRP A 46 -11.28 -5.40 -8.85
N GLU A 47 -10.32 -5.11 -7.96
CA GLU A 47 -10.57 -5.09 -6.51
C GLU A 47 -11.55 -3.99 -6.10
N LEU A 48 -11.39 -2.78 -6.66
CA LEU A 48 -12.24 -1.64 -6.34
C LEU A 48 -13.68 -1.82 -6.84
N ASN A 49 -13.86 -2.46 -8.01
CA ASN A 49 -15.19 -2.79 -8.53
C ASN A 49 -15.91 -3.81 -7.64
N GLN A 50 -15.21 -4.80 -7.09
CA GLN A 50 -15.80 -5.73 -6.12
C GLN A 50 -16.20 -5.05 -4.80
N LEU A 51 -15.52 -3.97 -4.43
CA LEU A 51 -15.80 -3.17 -3.23
C LEU A 51 -16.78 -2.02 -3.49
N GLU A 52 -17.30 -1.90 -4.72
CA GLU A 52 -18.17 -0.78 -5.15
C GLU A 52 -17.56 0.61 -4.81
N ALA A 53 -16.24 0.72 -4.92
CA ALA A 53 -15.46 1.88 -4.50
C ALA A 53 -14.95 2.67 -5.73
N PRO A 54 -15.71 3.67 -6.23
CA PRO A 54 -15.36 4.36 -7.48
C PRO A 54 -14.11 5.23 -7.34
N ILE A 55 -13.22 5.15 -8.33
CA ILE A 55 -12.05 6.04 -8.43
C ILE A 55 -12.45 7.31 -9.19
N ARG A 56 -12.37 8.46 -8.52
CA ARG A 56 -12.66 9.76 -9.16
C ARG A 56 -11.41 10.44 -9.72
N LEU A 57 -10.28 10.27 -9.04
CA LEU A 57 -9.02 10.93 -9.36
C LEU A 57 -7.87 9.98 -9.05
N ALA A 58 -7.00 9.76 -10.02
CA ALA A 58 -5.74 9.05 -9.84
C ALA A 58 -4.58 10.04 -10.02
N ILE A 59 -3.64 10.03 -9.07
CA ILE A 59 -2.45 10.86 -9.10
C ILE A 59 -1.23 9.95 -9.07
N HIS A 60 -0.31 10.12 -10.02
CA HIS A 60 0.99 9.46 -10.02
C HIS A 60 2.08 10.42 -10.52
N ASP A 61 3.33 10.06 -10.30
CA ASP A 61 4.46 10.83 -10.78
C ASP A 61 4.72 10.63 -12.28
N ARG A 62 5.75 11.29 -12.80
CA ARG A 62 6.09 11.24 -14.22
C ARG A 62 7.06 10.11 -14.57
N ASP A 63 7.14 9.03 -13.79
CA ASP A 63 7.98 7.87 -14.16
C ASP A 63 7.48 7.29 -15.48
N SER A 64 8.41 7.10 -16.42
CA SER A 64 8.21 6.49 -17.74
C SER A 64 7.47 5.15 -17.76
N LYS A 65 7.38 4.44 -16.64
CA LYS A 65 6.63 3.17 -16.52
C LYS A 65 5.12 3.38 -16.53
N PHE A 66 4.64 4.55 -16.13
CA PHE A 66 3.24 4.92 -16.22
C PHE A 66 2.93 5.42 -17.62
N VAL A 67 2.77 4.46 -18.54
CA VAL A 67 2.45 4.70 -19.96
C VAL A 67 0.97 5.01 -20.15
N ASP A 68 0.57 5.46 -21.34
CA ASP A 68 -0.83 5.81 -21.59
C ASP A 68 -1.78 4.61 -21.41
N GLU A 69 -1.33 3.38 -21.67
CA GLU A 69 -2.14 2.18 -21.40
C GLU A 69 -2.47 2.00 -19.90
N PHE A 70 -1.58 2.43 -19.00
CA PHE A 70 -1.86 2.46 -17.57
C PHE A 70 -2.95 3.48 -17.25
N ASP A 71 -2.83 4.69 -17.82
CA ASP A 71 -3.83 5.73 -17.64
C ASP A 71 -5.20 5.32 -18.21
N GLN A 72 -5.22 4.66 -19.37
CA GLN A 72 -6.44 4.17 -20.02
C GLN A 72 -7.20 3.19 -19.14
N VAL A 73 -6.50 2.30 -18.40
CA VAL A 73 -7.15 1.40 -17.44
C VAL A 73 -7.93 2.19 -16.40
N LEU A 74 -7.31 3.22 -15.81
CA LEU A 74 -7.95 4.04 -14.78
C LEU A 74 -9.07 4.92 -15.36
N ARG A 75 -8.86 5.52 -16.55
CA ARG A 75 -9.89 6.29 -17.26
C ARG A 75 -11.09 5.42 -17.65
N GLY A 76 -10.86 4.14 -17.96
CA GLY A 76 -11.92 3.16 -18.25
C GLY A 76 -12.88 2.95 -17.08
N GLU A 77 -12.40 3.09 -15.84
CA GLU A 77 -13.22 3.07 -14.62
C GLU A 77 -13.80 4.44 -14.23
N GLY A 78 -13.67 5.45 -15.10
CA GLY A 78 -14.17 6.80 -14.87
C GLY A 78 -13.23 7.71 -14.07
N ALA A 79 -11.99 7.30 -13.80
CA ALA A 79 -11.03 8.14 -13.08
C ALA A 79 -10.45 9.24 -13.98
N ARG A 80 -10.35 10.46 -13.44
CA ARG A 80 -9.47 11.48 -14.02
C ARG A 80 -8.03 11.19 -13.62
N VAL A 81 -7.12 11.01 -14.57
CA VAL A 81 -5.69 10.83 -14.28
C VAL A 81 -4.99 12.20 -14.26
N THR A 82 -4.15 12.46 -13.26
CA THR A 82 -3.40 13.71 -13.11
C THR A 82 -1.97 13.42 -12.69
N LEU A 83 -1.01 13.96 -13.43
CA LEU A 83 0.41 13.82 -13.10
C LEU A 83 0.82 14.80 -12.01
N THR A 84 1.76 14.41 -11.17
CA THR A 84 2.38 15.36 -10.24
C THR A 84 3.05 16.51 -11.01
N PRO A 85 2.97 17.76 -10.49
CA PRO A 85 3.66 18.88 -11.09
C PRO A 85 5.18 18.66 -11.12
N TYR A 86 5.83 19.15 -12.17
CA TYR A 86 7.28 19.06 -12.28
C TYR A 86 7.97 19.77 -11.10
N ARG A 87 8.94 19.11 -10.46
CA ARG A 87 9.68 19.62 -9.29
C ARG A 87 8.78 20.01 -8.11
N CYS A 88 7.68 19.29 -7.90
CA CYS A 88 6.85 19.41 -6.70
C CYS A 88 6.91 18.13 -5.83
N PRO A 89 7.94 17.98 -4.98
CA PRO A 89 8.09 16.80 -4.12
C PRO A 89 6.86 16.55 -3.22
N ARG A 90 6.17 17.63 -2.84
CA ARG A 90 4.99 17.54 -1.97
C ARG A 90 3.80 16.84 -2.62
N ALA A 91 3.72 16.80 -3.96
CA ALA A 91 2.60 16.19 -4.67
C ALA A 91 2.56 14.65 -4.52
N ASN A 92 3.68 14.00 -4.19
CA ASN A 92 3.74 12.56 -3.90
C ASN A 92 4.00 12.25 -2.41
N ALA A 93 3.99 13.28 -1.55
CA ALA A 93 4.46 13.15 -0.17
C ALA A 93 3.68 12.14 0.68
N HIS A 94 2.42 11.85 0.34
CA HIS A 94 1.62 10.85 1.06
C HIS A 94 2.15 9.44 0.81
N CYS A 95 2.35 9.07 -0.46
CA CYS A 95 2.92 7.78 -0.83
C CYS A 95 4.36 7.65 -0.34
N GLU A 96 5.19 8.68 -0.53
CA GLU A 96 6.58 8.69 -0.05
C GLU A 96 6.67 8.50 1.47
N ARG A 97 5.83 9.22 2.23
CA ARG A 97 5.78 9.08 3.69
C ARG A 97 5.36 7.68 4.10
N MET A 98 4.34 7.11 3.48
CA MET A 98 3.90 5.74 3.78
C MET A 98 5.00 4.73 3.45
N ILE A 99 5.69 4.85 2.31
CA ILE A 99 6.80 3.96 1.95
C ILE A 99 7.91 4.05 3.00
N LYS A 100 8.22 5.25 3.49
CA LYS A 100 9.19 5.45 4.57
C LYS A 100 8.73 4.78 5.87
N THR A 101 7.45 4.86 6.20
CA THR A 101 6.87 4.16 7.36
C THR A 101 6.99 2.64 7.23
N LEU A 102 6.56 2.08 6.10
CA LEU A 102 6.69 0.65 5.79
C LEU A 102 8.14 0.17 5.92
N ARG A 103 9.07 1.00 5.43
CA ARG A 103 10.49 0.72 5.55
C ARG A 103 10.95 0.64 7.01
N HIS A 104 10.71 1.71 7.77
CA HIS A 104 11.18 1.82 9.16
C HIS A 104 10.52 0.81 10.10
N GLU A 105 9.24 0.48 9.88
CA GLU A 105 8.48 -0.42 10.75
C GLU A 105 8.65 -1.89 10.37
N ALA A 106 8.94 -2.20 9.11
CA ALA A 106 9.01 -3.58 8.62
C ALA A 106 10.28 -3.88 7.84
N LEU A 107 10.48 -3.24 6.68
CA LEU A 107 11.42 -3.74 5.68
C LEU A 107 12.90 -3.57 6.06
N ASP A 108 13.25 -2.63 6.93
CA ASP A 108 14.64 -2.47 7.41
C ASP A 108 15.03 -3.55 8.44
N TRP A 109 14.05 -4.26 9.01
CA TRP A 109 14.25 -5.30 10.03
C TRP A 109 14.06 -6.72 9.51
N LEU A 110 13.59 -6.87 8.27
CA LEU A 110 13.26 -8.16 7.68
C LEU A 110 14.24 -8.53 6.56
N LEU A 111 14.78 -9.73 6.64
CA LEU A 111 15.52 -10.33 5.53
C LEU A 111 14.54 -10.85 4.49
N VAL A 112 14.51 -10.19 3.33
CA VAL A 112 13.61 -10.57 2.24
C VAL A 112 14.28 -11.60 1.33
N PHE A 113 13.70 -12.80 1.26
CA PHE A 113 14.24 -13.88 0.42
C PHE A 113 13.94 -13.74 -1.08
N GLY A 114 12.86 -13.07 -1.45
CA GLY A 114 12.44 -12.92 -2.84
C GLY A 114 11.04 -12.32 -2.99
N GLU A 115 10.55 -12.26 -4.23
CA GLU A 115 9.29 -11.61 -4.59
C GLU A 115 8.09 -12.18 -3.82
N ARG A 116 7.91 -13.51 -3.82
CA ARG A 116 6.81 -14.17 -3.10
C ARG A 116 6.84 -13.88 -1.59
N HIS A 117 8.03 -13.84 -0.99
CA HIS A 117 8.16 -13.51 0.43
C HIS A 117 7.77 -12.05 0.67
N LEU A 118 8.25 -11.12 -0.17
CA LEU A 118 7.89 -9.71 -0.06
C LEU A 118 6.39 -9.47 -0.27
N GLN A 119 5.74 -10.19 -1.19
CA GLN A 119 4.29 -10.11 -1.37
C GLN A 119 3.53 -10.51 -0.11
N VAL A 120 3.97 -11.56 0.60
CA VAL A 120 3.37 -11.98 1.88
C VAL A 120 3.58 -10.91 2.96
N VAL A 121 4.80 -10.36 3.05
CA VAL A 121 5.12 -9.28 4.00
C VAL A 121 4.26 -8.05 3.73
N LEU A 122 4.17 -7.61 2.46
CA LEU A 122 3.33 -6.48 2.06
C LEU A 122 1.86 -6.70 2.41
N ARG A 123 1.32 -7.89 2.12
CA ARG A 123 -0.08 -8.21 2.46
C ARG A 123 -0.34 -8.14 3.96
N GLN A 124 0.53 -8.72 4.79
CA GLN A 124 0.39 -8.65 6.24
C GLN A 124 0.54 -7.21 6.75
N TYR A 125 1.48 -6.45 6.19
CA TYR A 125 1.68 -5.06 6.58
C TYR A 125 0.50 -4.16 6.17
N ILE A 126 -0.11 -4.39 5.01
CA ILE A 126 -1.29 -3.61 4.56
C ILE A 126 -2.48 -3.85 5.49
N ASP A 127 -2.74 -5.12 5.86
CA ASP A 127 -3.78 -5.47 6.84
C ASP A 127 -3.53 -4.74 8.17
N HIS A 128 -2.29 -4.80 8.68
CA HIS A 128 -1.89 -4.06 9.87
C HIS A 128 -2.09 -2.54 9.72
N TYR A 129 -1.56 -1.96 8.65
CA TYR A 129 -1.54 -0.53 8.41
C TYR A 129 -2.95 0.05 8.28
N ASN A 130 -3.86 -0.67 7.60
CA ASN A 130 -5.23 -0.25 7.37
C ASN A 130 -6.13 -0.47 8.58
N ARG A 131 -5.90 -1.51 9.41
CA ARG A 131 -6.87 -1.92 10.44
C ARG A 131 -6.42 -1.78 11.88
N GLN A 132 -5.12 -1.62 12.13
CA GLN A 132 -4.54 -1.68 13.47
C GLN A 132 -3.59 -0.52 13.78
N ARG A 133 -2.82 -0.08 12.78
CA ARG A 133 -1.81 0.97 12.96
C ARG A 133 -2.48 2.32 13.26
N PRO A 134 -2.13 3.02 14.36
CA PRO A 134 -2.68 4.33 14.65
C PRO A 134 -2.12 5.40 13.71
N HIS A 135 -2.97 6.34 13.28
CA HIS A 135 -2.58 7.48 12.46
C HIS A 135 -2.93 8.78 13.17
N LEU A 136 -1.93 9.65 13.40
CA LEU A 136 -2.16 10.96 14.01
C LEU A 136 -3.16 11.81 13.23
N ALA A 137 -3.14 11.73 11.90
CA ALA A 137 -4.08 12.45 11.03
C ALA A 137 -5.53 11.94 11.13
N LEU A 138 -5.75 10.77 11.75
CA LEU A 138 -7.05 10.13 11.93
C LEU A 138 -7.39 9.98 13.42
N GLU A 139 -6.91 10.89 14.27
CA GLU A 139 -7.18 10.87 15.71
C GLU A 139 -6.74 9.55 16.37
N LEU A 140 -5.58 9.04 15.96
CA LEU A 140 -5.01 7.75 16.40
C LEU A 140 -5.84 6.52 16.00
N ARG A 141 -6.84 6.67 15.12
CA ARG A 141 -7.54 5.54 14.51
C ARG A 141 -6.80 5.02 13.29
N PRO A 142 -6.94 3.72 12.96
CA PRO A 142 -6.53 3.19 11.67
C PRO A 142 -7.50 3.63 10.56
N PRO A 143 -7.11 3.56 9.27
CA PRO A 143 -7.96 3.89 8.13
C PRO A 143 -9.30 3.15 8.09
N GLU A 144 -9.29 1.89 8.51
CA GLU A 144 -10.44 0.99 8.61
C GLU A 144 -10.62 0.57 10.08
N PRO A 145 -11.18 1.45 10.93
CA PRO A 145 -11.37 1.14 12.34
C PRO A 145 -12.39 0.02 12.52
N ALA A 146 -12.14 -0.86 13.49
CA ALA A 146 -13.12 -1.85 13.92
C ALA A 146 -14.39 -1.15 14.44
N SER A 147 -15.56 -1.67 14.07
CA SER A 147 -16.86 -1.11 14.47
C SER A 147 -17.15 -1.27 15.96
N THR A 148 -16.58 -2.29 16.60
CA THR A 148 -16.74 -2.55 18.03
C THR A 148 -15.39 -2.91 18.66
N LEU A 149 -15.13 -2.34 19.84
CA LEU A 149 -14.06 -2.80 20.71
C LEU A 149 -14.65 -3.88 21.62
N GLY A 150 -14.04 -5.07 21.63
CA GLY A 150 -14.42 -6.14 22.57
C GLY A 150 -14.36 -5.65 24.02
N SER A 151 -15.06 -6.34 24.92
CA SER A 151 -15.12 -5.95 26.34
C SER A 151 -14.19 -6.79 27.23
N GLY A 152 -13.75 -7.94 26.72
CA GLY A 152 -12.94 -8.91 27.44
C GLY A 152 -11.47 -8.54 27.62
N SER A 153 -10.66 -9.56 27.88
CA SER A 153 -9.22 -9.44 28.11
C SER A 153 -8.48 -8.94 26.86
N VAL A 154 -7.35 -8.27 27.07
CA VAL A 154 -6.47 -7.83 25.98
C VAL A 154 -5.66 -9.02 25.47
N LEU A 155 -5.81 -9.33 24.19
CA LEU A 155 -5.08 -10.35 23.46
C LEU A 155 -4.00 -9.69 22.60
N ARG A 156 -2.82 -10.30 22.55
CA ARG A 156 -1.71 -9.89 21.69
C ARG A 156 -1.64 -10.80 20.47
N GLN A 157 -1.60 -10.21 19.29
CA GLN A 157 -1.34 -10.91 18.04
C GLN A 157 -0.01 -10.45 17.44
N GLN A 158 0.86 -11.40 17.14
CA GLN A 158 2.14 -11.14 16.48
C GLN A 158 1.97 -11.21 14.96
N ARG A 159 2.53 -10.22 14.26
CA ARG A 159 2.62 -10.16 12.80
C ARG A 159 4.09 -10.05 12.39
N LEU A 160 4.40 -10.39 11.12
CA LEU A 160 5.75 -10.26 10.56
C LEU A 160 6.84 -10.85 11.46
N ASN A 161 6.65 -12.10 11.90
CA ASN A 161 7.56 -12.84 12.80
C ASN A 161 7.82 -12.12 14.15
N GLY A 162 6.80 -11.45 14.69
CA GLY A 162 6.86 -10.81 16.01
C GLY A 162 7.37 -9.38 15.99
N LEU A 163 7.78 -8.87 14.81
CA LEU A 163 8.20 -7.49 14.62
C LEU A 163 7.06 -6.51 14.93
N ILE A 164 5.83 -6.86 14.54
CA ILE A 164 4.64 -6.06 14.81
C ILE A 164 3.77 -6.79 15.82
N ASN A 165 3.27 -6.01 16.78
CA ASN A 165 2.40 -6.48 17.85
C ASN A 165 1.10 -5.70 17.84
N GLU A 166 0.01 -6.42 17.59
CA GLU A 166 -1.34 -5.89 17.57
C GLU A 166 -2.04 -6.29 18.87
N TYR A 167 -2.90 -5.41 19.38
CA TYR A 167 -3.63 -5.64 20.62
C TYR A 167 -5.11 -5.41 20.38
N HIS A 168 -5.93 -6.39 20.74
CA HIS A 168 -7.39 -6.30 20.65
C HIS A 168 -8.03 -6.87 21.92
N ARG A 169 -9.28 -6.51 22.18
CA ARG A 169 -10.05 -7.10 23.29
C ARG A 169 -10.87 -8.28 22.79
N ALA A 170 -10.92 -9.35 23.58
CA ALA A 170 -11.85 -10.46 23.36
C ALA A 170 -13.31 -9.96 23.40
N ALA A 171 -14.21 -10.68 22.70
CA ALA A 171 -15.65 -10.37 22.69
C ALA A 171 -16.21 -10.34 24.11
#